data_AF-A0A962S5K8-F1
#
_entry.id   AF-A0A962S5K8-F1
#
_cell.length_a   1.000
_cell.length_b   1.000
_cell.length_c   1.000
_cell.angle_alpha   90.00
_cell.angle_beta   90.00
_cell.angle_gamma   90.00
#
_symmetry.space_group_name_H-M   'P 1'
#
loop_
_entity.id
_entity.type
_entity.pdbx_description
1 polymer ?
#
loop_
_entity_poly.entity_id
_entity_poly.type
_entity_poly.pdbx_seq_one_letter_code
_entity_poly.pdbx_strand_id
1 'polypeptide(L)'
;DETMFLFTARHNIERELRRIWGNRDFKDSRWPSTVHYMVRNLAEADIVPRDFVHAIKEVYNVCSPAIHGEEVTPQQVAFVKDLAPRIVATLRNIA
;
A
#
# COMPACT_ATOMS: atom_id res chain seq x y z
N ASP A 1 -7.19 -12.17 -15.01
CA ASP A 1 -7.71 -12.49 -13.67
C ASP A 1 -7.61 -11.23 -12.82
N GLU A 2 -8.74 -10.73 -12.33
CA GLU A 2 -8.83 -9.51 -11.53
C GLU A 2 -8.27 -9.72 -10.12
N THR A 3 -8.49 -10.89 -9.53
CA THR A 3 -7.93 -11.26 -8.22
C THR A 3 -6.42 -11.23 -8.26
N MET A 4 -5.82 -11.81 -9.31
CA MET A 4 -4.36 -11.78 -9.50
C MET A 4 -3.82 -10.35 -9.63
N PHE A 5 -4.56 -9.47 -10.34
CA PHE A 5 -4.19 -8.07 -10.45
C PHE A 5 -4.22 -7.35 -9.09
N LEU A 6 -5.31 -7.50 -8.33
CA LEU A 6 -5.49 -6.87 -7.01
C LEU A 6 -4.45 -7.38 -6.00
N PHE A 7 -4.16 -8.69 -6.01
CA PHE A 7 -3.08 -9.28 -5.25
C PHE A 7 -1.74 -8.62 -5.61
N THR A 8 -1.42 -8.53 -6.90
CA THR A 8 -0.16 -7.95 -7.38
C THR A 8 -0.05 -6.46 -7.01
N ALA A 9 -1.15 -5.71 -7.12
CA ALA A 9 -1.21 -4.30 -6.75
C ALA A 9 -0.90 -4.11 -5.26
N ARG A 10 -1.59 -4.86 -4.39
CA ARG A 10 -1.34 -4.84 -2.94
C ARG A 10 0.10 -5.24 -2.62
N HIS A 11 0.55 -6.38 -3.12
CA HIS A 11 1.90 -6.89 -2.89
C HIS A 11 3.00 -5.87 -3.28
N ASN A 12 2.86 -5.22 -4.43
CA ASN A 12 3.84 -4.22 -4.87
C ASN A 12 3.87 -3.00 -3.95
N ILE A 13 2.71 -2.50 -3.51
CA ILE A 13 2.64 -1.40 -2.54
C ILE A 13 3.29 -1.80 -1.21
N GLU A 14 2.95 -2.98 -0.68
CA GLU A 14 3.53 -3.49 0.56
C GLU A 14 5.05 -3.65 0.48
N ARG A 15 5.55 -4.16 -0.65
CA ARG A 15 6.99 -4.32 -0.88
C ARG A 15 7.71 -2.98 -0.84
N GLU A 16 7.21 -1.97 -1.54
CA GLU A 16 7.86 -0.66 -1.54
C GLU A 16 7.76 0.04 -0.18
N LEU A 17 6.62 -0.06 0.51
CA LEU A 17 6.50 0.45 1.88
C LEU A 17 7.50 -0.21 2.83
N ARG A 18 7.67 -1.54 2.71
CA ARG A 18 8.65 -2.28 3.50
C ARG A 18 10.08 -1.90 3.16
N ARG A 19 10.40 -1.66 1.88
CA ARG A 19 11.71 -1.15 1.44
C ARG A 19 12.02 0.20 2.08
N ILE A 20 11.09 1.15 1.99
CA ILE A 20 11.28 2.51 2.53
C ILE A 20 11.36 2.46 4.06
N TRP A 21 10.45 1.72 4.70
CA TRP A 21 10.37 1.62 6.15
C TRP A 21 11.58 0.90 6.75
N GLY A 22 12.04 -0.19 6.11
CA GLY A 22 13.18 -0.99 6.59
C GLY A 22 14.55 -0.31 6.46
N ASN A 23 14.66 0.73 5.63
CA ASN A 23 15.87 1.55 5.50
C ASN A 23 15.98 2.63 6.58
N ARG A 24 15.13 2.60 7.61
CA ARG A 24 14.96 3.69 8.57
C ARG A 24 14.81 3.16 9.99
N ASP A 25 15.27 3.96 10.93
CA ASP A 25 15.23 3.63 12.35
C ASP A 25 13.96 4.22 12.98
N PHE A 26 12.92 3.40 13.09
CA PHE A 26 11.68 3.77 13.76
C PHE A 26 11.67 3.20 15.18
N LYS A 27 11.34 4.04 16.18
CA LYS A 27 11.12 3.56 17.55
C LYS A 27 10.09 2.43 17.53
N ASP A 28 10.37 1.35 18.28
CA ASP A 28 9.53 0.15 18.37
C ASP A 28 9.30 -0.60 17.05
N SER A 29 10.24 -0.54 16.10
CA SER A 29 10.22 -1.35 14.88
C SER A 29 10.32 -2.85 15.19
N ARG A 30 9.18 -3.51 15.46
CA ARG A 30 9.11 -4.98 15.54
C ARG A 30 8.79 -5.54 14.16
N TRP A 31 9.59 -6.51 13.73
CA TRP A 31 9.30 -7.28 12.52
C TRP A 31 8.61 -8.60 12.91
N PRO A 32 7.53 -9.01 12.23
CA PRO A 32 6.87 -8.35 11.10
C PRO A 32 5.94 -7.20 11.53
N SER A 33 5.93 -6.12 10.73
CA SER A 33 5.07 -4.95 10.96
C SER A 33 3.89 -4.88 10.00
N THR A 34 2.78 -4.40 10.56
CA THR A 34 1.66 -3.70 9.93
C THR A 34 1.92 -2.93 8.63
N VAL A 35 1.20 -3.15 7.52
CA VAL A 35 1.14 -2.11 6.45
C VAL A 35 0.62 -0.80 7.02
N HIS A 36 -0.45 -0.86 7.81
CA HIS A 36 -1.00 0.32 8.47
C HIS A 36 0.00 0.98 9.43
N TYR A 37 0.79 0.18 10.14
CA TYR A 37 1.86 0.66 11.02
C TYR A 37 2.98 1.35 10.23
N MET A 38 3.51 0.68 9.18
CA MET A 38 4.56 1.24 8.32
C MET A 38 4.11 2.55 7.68
N VAL A 39 2.91 2.60 7.10
CA VAL A 39 2.37 3.81 6.45
C VAL A 39 2.20 4.95 7.45
N ARG A 40 1.74 4.67 8.67
CA ARG A 40 1.62 5.68 9.73
C ARG A 40 2.99 6.26 10.08
N ASN A 41 3.97 5.41 10.37
CA ASN A 41 5.32 5.85 10.74
C ASN A 41 5.99 6.68 9.63
N LEU A 42 5.84 6.24 8.37
CA LEU A 42 6.37 6.97 7.21
C LEU A 42 5.75 8.37 7.06
N ALA A 43 4.47 8.52 7.41
CA ALA A 43 3.80 9.81 7.38
C ALA A 43 4.12 10.69 8.59
N GLU A 44 4.28 10.10 9.78
CA GLU A 44 4.70 10.82 11.00
C GLU A 44 6.13 11.36 10.88
N ALA A 45 6.97 10.72 10.07
CA ALA A 45 8.33 11.18 9.76
C ALA A 45 8.40 12.04 8.47
N ASP A 46 7.25 12.51 7.94
CA ASP A 46 7.14 13.36 6.74
C ASP A 46 7.82 12.80 5.46
N ILE A 47 8.04 11.47 5.40
CA ILE A 47 8.60 10.79 4.22
C ILE A 47 7.52 10.58 3.15
N VAL A 48 6.30 10.32 3.60
CA VAL A 48 5.13 10.12 2.75
C VAL A 48 4.06 11.16 3.11
N PRO A 49 3.53 11.95 2.15
CA PRO A 49 2.46 12.90 2.43
C PRO A 49 1.22 12.23 3.03
N ARG A 50 0.53 12.90 3.95
CA ARG A 50 -0.67 12.34 4.62
C ARG A 50 -1.79 12.01 3.64
N ASP A 51 -1.97 12.79 2.58
CA ASP A 51 -3.00 12.51 1.56
C ASP A 51 -2.67 11.21 0.79
N PHE A 52 -1.38 10.91 0.65
CA PHE A 52 -0.92 9.68 0.01
C PHE A 52 -1.15 8.44 0.90
N VAL A 53 -1.15 8.61 2.23
CA VAL A 53 -1.58 7.56 3.17
C VAL A 53 -3.03 7.15 2.93
N HIS A 54 -3.91 8.13 2.67
CA HIS A 54 -5.32 7.86 2.41
C HIS A 54 -5.47 7.00 1.15
N ALA A 55 -4.82 7.40 0.06
CA ALA A 55 -4.81 6.67 -1.21
C ALA A 55 -4.32 5.21 -1.05
N ILE A 56 -3.22 5.00 -0.29
CA ILE A 56 -2.72 3.65 0.01
C ILE A 56 -3.76 2.81 0.75
N LYS A 57 -4.41 3.38 1.77
CA LYS A 57 -5.42 2.68 2.57
C LYS A 57 -6.66 2.33 1.74
N GLU A 58 -7.11 3.21 0.85
CA GLU A 58 -8.24 2.92 -0.03
C GLU A 58 -7.96 1.75 -0.98
N VAL A 59 -6.79 1.76 -1.63
CA VAL A 59 -6.37 0.62 -2.47
C VAL A 59 -6.26 -0.66 -1.65
N TYR A 60 -5.69 -0.58 -0.44
CA TYR A 60 -5.59 -1.72 0.45
C TYR A 60 -6.98 -2.28 0.84
N ASN A 61 -7.94 -1.42 1.14
CA ASN A 61 -9.30 -1.80 1.51
C ASN A 61 -10.08 -2.47 0.37
N VAL A 62 -9.76 -2.17 -0.88
CA VAL A 62 -10.32 -2.88 -2.04
C VAL A 62 -9.60 -4.21 -2.26
N CYS A 63 -8.28 -4.22 -2.22
CA CYS A 63 -7.52 -5.44 -2.51
C CYS A 63 -7.67 -6.51 -1.42
N SER A 64 -7.81 -6.12 -0.15
CA SER A 64 -7.89 -7.05 0.98
C SER A 64 -9.06 -8.04 0.89
N PRO A 65 -10.33 -7.62 0.74
CA PRO A 65 -11.44 -8.55 0.57
C PRO A 65 -11.26 -9.45 -0.66
N ALA A 66 -10.84 -8.90 -1.79
CA ALA A 66 -10.63 -9.66 -3.02
C ALA A 66 -9.64 -10.83 -2.87
N ILE A 67 -8.52 -10.63 -2.20
CA ILE A 67 -7.53 -11.72 -1.99
C ILE A 67 -7.99 -12.75 -0.95
N HIS A 68 -9.00 -12.41 -0.15
CA HIS A 68 -9.61 -13.30 0.84
C HIS A 68 -10.87 -14.00 0.30
N GLY A 69 -11.16 -13.85 -1.00
CA GLY A 69 -12.25 -14.54 -1.67
C GLY A 69 -13.59 -13.80 -1.62
N GLU A 70 -13.61 -12.56 -1.16
CA GLU A 70 -14.80 -11.71 -1.23
C GLU A 70 -14.92 -11.05 -2.61
N GLU A 71 -16.16 -10.85 -3.07
CA GLU A 71 -16.42 -10.17 -4.33
C GLU A 71 -16.11 -8.67 -4.23
N VAL A 72 -15.53 -8.13 -5.30
CA VAL A 72 -15.33 -6.69 -5.49
C VAL A 72 -16.02 -6.22 -6.75
N THR A 73 -16.52 -5.01 -6.71
CA THR A 73 -17.25 -4.42 -7.84
C THR A 73 -16.29 -4.05 -8.98
N PRO A 74 -16.76 -4.05 -10.25
CA PRO A 74 -15.96 -3.56 -11.38
C PRO A 74 -15.43 -2.14 -11.19
N GLN A 75 -16.19 -1.28 -10.49
CA GLN A 75 -15.78 0.10 -10.17
C GLN A 75 -14.60 0.13 -9.20
N GLN A 76 -14.60 -0.72 -8.18
CA GLN A 76 -13.48 -0.88 -7.26
C GLN A 76 -12.23 -1.41 -7.98
N VAL A 77 -12.40 -2.37 -8.89
CA VAL A 77 -11.28 -2.87 -9.71
C VAL A 77 -10.73 -1.75 -10.60
N ALA A 78 -11.59 -0.98 -11.26
CA ALA A 78 -11.20 0.15 -12.12
C ALA A 78 -10.45 1.23 -11.31
N PHE A 79 -10.92 1.55 -10.11
CA PHE A 79 -10.25 2.45 -9.18
C PHE A 79 -8.81 1.98 -8.86
N VAL A 80 -8.62 0.71 -8.51
CA VAL A 80 -7.28 0.16 -8.23
C VAL A 80 -6.40 0.18 -9.49
N LYS A 81 -6.97 -0.11 -10.66
CA LYS A 81 -6.25 -0.08 -11.95
C LYS A 81 -5.68 1.31 -12.28
N ASP A 82 -6.40 2.38 -11.96
CA ASP A 82 -5.90 3.75 -12.15
C ASP A 82 -4.90 4.18 -11.06
N LEU A 83 -5.22 3.92 -9.80
CA LEU A 83 -4.48 4.52 -8.68
C LEU A 83 -3.22 3.74 -8.27
N ALA A 84 -3.27 2.40 -8.23
CA ALA A 84 -2.16 1.59 -7.72
C ALA A 84 -0.84 1.78 -8.50
N PRO A 85 -0.82 1.87 -9.85
CA PRO A 85 0.42 2.13 -10.59
C PRO A 85 1.08 3.45 -10.20
N ARG A 86 0.29 4.51 -9.99
CA ARG A 86 0.77 5.84 -9.57
C ARG A 86 1.33 5.79 -8.16
N ILE A 87 0.67 5.05 -7.26
CA ILE A 87 1.16 4.85 -5.90
C ILE A 87 2.52 4.15 -5.92
N VAL A 88 2.64 3.02 -6.63
CA VAL A 88 3.89 2.26 -6.72
C VAL A 88 5.01 3.09 -7.34
N ALA A 89 4.72 3.85 -8.41
CA ALA A 89 5.70 4.73 -9.05
C ALA A 89 6.20 5.82 -8.07
N THR A 90 5.30 6.41 -7.30
CA THR A 90 5.65 7.43 -6.30
C THR A 90 6.52 6.84 -5.19
N LEU A 91 6.13 5.68 -4.64
CA LEU A 91 6.91 5.00 -3.59
C LEU A 91 8.31 4.60 -4.08
N ARG A 92 8.46 4.17 -5.33
CA ARG A 92 9.78 3.84 -5.93
C ARG A 92 10.74 5.03 -5.97
N ASN A 93 10.22 6.26 -6.08
CA ASN A 93 11.02 7.48 -6.12
C ASN A 93 11.47 7.94 -4.72
N ILE A 94 11.02 7.27 -3.64
CA ILE A 94 11.44 7.56 -2.27
C ILE A 94 12.65 6.70 -1.93
N ALA A 95 13.75 7.35 -1.56
CA ALA A 95 15.02 6.71 -1.16
C ALA A 95 14.87 5.87 0.12
#